data_AF-A0A2V2BID6-F1
#
_entry.id   AF-A0A2V2BID6-F1
#
_cell.length_a   1.000
_cell.length_b   1.000
_cell.length_c   1.000
_cell.angle_alpha   90.00
_cell.angle_beta   90.00
_cell.angle_gamma   90.00
#
_symmetry.space_group_name_H-M   'P 1'
#
loop_
_entity.id
_entity.type
_entity.pdbx_description
1 polymer ?
#
loop_
_entity_poly.entity_id
_entity_poly.type
_entity_poly.pdbx_seq_one_letter_code
_entity_poly.pdbx_strand_id
1 'polypeptide(L)'
;MYGTVNEICEQLRQGYKSDELMTLIIWTKEDVRDVLDSAQITDETADEILQQIDGISDQHEYGVSLETLQAVLDNIREEERQAREVTVPAAALEIALRVAWDFMRLKDAQSGEGAAARLYPHETQALFHVSAALRAQADK
;
A
#
# COMPACT_ATOMS: atom_id res chain seq x y z
N MET A 1 13.88 -12.88 -9.07
CA MET A 1 15.12 -13.27 -8.35
C MET A 1 15.71 -12.01 -7.76
N TYR A 2 15.78 -11.94 -6.44
CA TYR A 2 16.37 -10.83 -5.71
C TYR A 2 17.47 -11.34 -4.78
N GLY A 3 18.56 -10.59 -4.68
CA GLY A 3 19.72 -10.94 -3.86
C GLY A 3 21.00 -10.33 -4.41
N THR A 4 22.11 -10.67 -3.77
CA THR A 4 23.44 -10.33 -4.26
C THR A 4 23.75 -11.07 -5.56
N VAL A 5 24.74 -10.59 -6.30
CA VAL A 5 25.23 -11.25 -7.52
C VAL A 5 25.57 -12.72 -7.28
N ASN A 6 26.19 -13.04 -6.13
CA ASN A 6 26.55 -14.41 -5.79
C ASN A 6 25.31 -15.28 -5.57
N GLU A 7 24.34 -14.81 -4.80
CA GLU A 7 23.09 -15.54 -4.52
C GLU A 7 22.29 -15.77 -5.81
N ILE A 8 22.16 -14.76 -6.67
CA ILE A 8 21.47 -14.88 -7.96
C ILE A 8 22.20 -15.89 -8.85
N CYS A 9 23.53 -15.82 -8.94
CA CYS A 9 24.32 -16.79 -9.71
C CYS A 9 24.17 -18.22 -9.18
N GLU A 10 24.14 -18.42 -7.86
CA GLU A 10 23.92 -19.73 -7.26
C GLU A 10 22.53 -20.28 -7.59
N GLN A 11 21.49 -19.46 -7.44
CA GLN A 11 20.11 -19.83 -7.78
C GLN A 11 19.98 -20.18 -9.27
N LEU A 12 20.61 -19.43 -10.17
CA LEU A 12 20.63 -19.74 -11.62
C LEU A 12 21.27 -21.09 -11.90
N ARG A 13 22.41 -21.40 -11.25
CA ARG A 13 23.09 -22.71 -11.42
C ARG A 13 22.30 -23.88 -10.84
N GLN A 14 21.49 -23.64 -9.82
CA GLN A 14 20.63 -24.67 -9.23
C GLN A 14 19.38 -24.92 -10.09
N GLY A 15 18.82 -23.87 -10.70
CA GLY A 15 17.56 -23.95 -11.44
C GLY A 15 17.69 -24.36 -12.92
N TYR A 16 18.82 -24.05 -13.56
CA TYR A 16 18.97 -24.19 -15.03
C TYR A 16 20.18 -25.03 -15.41
N LYS A 17 20.14 -25.63 -16.61
CA LYS A 17 21.29 -26.38 -17.15
C LYS A 17 22.37 -25.41 -17.62
N SER A 18 23.63 -25.85 -17.53
CA SER A 18 24.79 -25.02 -17.90
C SER A 18 24.87 -24.65 -19.37
N ASP A 19 24.21 -25.41 -20.25
CA ASP A 19 24.20 -25.25 -21.71
C ASP A 19 22.88 -24.65 -22.23
N GLU A 20 21.97 -24.27 -21.34
CA GLU A 20 20.70 -23.67 -21.69
C GLU A 20 20.88 -22.19 -22.08
N LEU A 21 20.39 -21.82 -23.26
CA LEU A 21 20.41 -20.42 -23.71
C LEU A 21 19.33 -19.64 -22.95
N MET A 22 19.73 -18.55 -22.31
CA MET A 22 18.82 -17.67 -21.57
C MET A 22 19.15 -16.19 -21.80
N THR A 23 18.14 -15.33 -21.59
CA THR A 23 18.28 -13.87 -21.51
C THR A 23 17.82 -13.42 -20.14
N LEU A 24 18.54 -12.48 -19.54
CA LEU A 24 18.22 -11.92 -18.22
C LEU A 24 18.08 -10.40 -18.34
N ILE A 25 17.12 -9.84 -17.62
CA ILE A 25 17.00 -8.40 -17.36
C ILE A 25 17.38 -8.20 -15.90
N ILE A 26 18.34 -7.30 -15.66
CA ILE A 26 18.84 -6.98 -14.33
C ILE A 26 18.32 -5.60 -13.97
N TRP A 27 17.69 -5.50 -12.81
CA TRP A 27 17.29 -4.23 -12.20
C TRP A 27 18.19 -3.97 -11.00
N THR A 28 18.94 -2.88 -11.06
CA THR A 28 19.66 -2.35 -9.90
C THR A 28 18.88 -1.21 -9.26
N LYS A 29 19.30 -0.84 -8.06
CA LYS A 29 18.75 0.31 -7.35
C LYS A 29 18.91 1.61 -8.16
N GLU A 30 20.05 1.75 -8.84
CA GLU A 30 20.33 2.89 -9.72
C GLU A 30 19.36 2.90 -10.91
N ASP A 31 19.14 1.76 -11.56
CA ASP A 31 18.18 1.65 -12.67
C ASP A 31 16.76 2.02 -12.24
N VAL A 32 16.30 1.54 -11.07
CA VAL A 32 14.97 1.85 -10.55
C VAL A 32 14.83 3.35 -10.28
N ARG A 33 15.86 3.99 -9.72
CA ARG A 33 15.87 5.44 -9.49
C ARG A 33 15.85 6.23 -10.78
N ASP A 34 16.68 5.87 -11.75
CA ASP A 34 16.76 6.57 -13.03
C ASP A 34 15.45 6.49 -13.80
N VAL A 35 14.83 5.31 -13.80
CA VAL A 35 13.57 5.06 -14.49
C VAL A 35 12.39 5.72 -13.78
N LEU A 36 12.45 5.88 -12.45
CA LEU A 36 11.44 6.54 -11.62
C LEU A 36 11.85 7.95 -11.17
N ASP A 37 12.80 8.61 -11.84
CA ASP A 37 13.38 9.88 -11.38
C ASP A 37 12.31 10.98 -11.20
N SER A 38 11.31 11.00 -12.08
CA SER A 38 10.15 11.89 -11.98
C SER A 38 9.37 11.79 -10.66
N ALA A 39 9.45 10.64 -9.97
CA ALA A 39 8.78 10.38 -8.71
C ALA A 39 9.64 10.70 -7.47
N GLN A 40 10.90 11.10 -7.64
CA GLN A 40 11.84 11.49 -6.59
C GLN A 40 11.91 10.47 -5.42
N ILE A 41 12.00 9.19 -5.76
CA ILE A 41 12.02 8.11 -4.75
C ILE A 41 13.33 8.08 -3.97
N THR A 42 13.27 7.62 -2.71
CA THR A 42 14.47 7.46 -1.88
C THR A 42 15.20 6.17 -2.21
N ASP A 43 16.43 6.07 -1.70
CA ASP A 43 17.23 4.85 -1.76
C ASP A 43 16.53 3.67 -1.07
N GLU A 44 15.85 3.91 0.04
CA GLU A 44 15.12 2.89 0.78
C GLU A 44 13.91 2.39 -0.03
N THR A 45 13.15 3.29 -0.64
CA THR A 45 12.03 2.93 -1.51
C THR A 45 12.48 2.14 -2.73
N ALA A 46 13.63 2.48 -3.32
CA ALA A 46 14.17 1.72 -4.46
C ALA A 46 14.56 0.28 -4.06
N ASP A 47 15.15 0.09 -2.87
CA ASP A 47 15.45 -1.25 -2.34
C ASP A 47 14.17 -2.04 -2.05
N GLU A 48 13.15 -1.39 -1.49
CA GLU A 48 11.85 -1.99 -1.23
C GLU A 48 11.14 -2.43 -2.52
N ILE A 49 11.17 -1.60 -3.56
CA ILE A 49 10.64 -1.95 -4.88
C ILE A 49 11.31 -3.22 -5.41
N LEU A 50 12.65 -3.30 -5.38
CA LEU A 50 13.38 -4.47 -5.85
C LEU A 50 13.02 -5.74 -5.06
N GLN A 51 12.84 -5.61 -3.74
CA GLN A 51 12.43 -6.71 -2.88
C GLN A 51 11.00 -7.18 -3.19
N GLN A 52 10.06 -6.25 -3.36
CA GLN A 52 8.66 -6.60 -3.63
C GLN A 52 8.49 -7.25 -5.01
N ILE A 53 9.28 -6.86 -6.01
CA ILE A 53 9.26 -7.49 -7.33
C ILE A 53 9.48 -8.99 -7.23
N ASP A 54 10.40 -9.47 -6.39
CA ASP A 54 10.68 -10.91 -6.26
C ASP A 54 9.45 -11.72 -5.80
N GLY A 55 8.55 -11.10 -5.04
CA GLY A 55 7.32 -11.70 -4.53
C GLY A 55 6.16 -11.78 -5.53
N ILE A 56 6.28 -11.16 -6.71
CA ILE A 56 5.19 -11.13 -7.70
C ILE A 56 5.14 -12.47 -8.45
N SER A 57 4.11 -13.30 -8.24
CA SER A 57 3.99 -14.63 -8.87
C SER A 57 3.82 -14.61 -10.39
N ASP A 58 3.35 -13.49 -10.95
CA ASP A 58 2.91 -13.38 -12.34
C ASP A 58 3.99 -12.74 -13.25
N GLN A 59 5.21 -12.57 -12.75
CA GLN A 59 6.36 -12.01 -13.50
C GLN A 59 6.63 -12.75 -14.82
N HIS A 60 6.21 -14.01 -14.92
CA HIS A 60 6.50 -14.87 -16.07
C HIS A 60 5.71 -14.52 -17.34
N GLU A 61 4.56 -13.81 -17.22
CA GLU A 61 3.71 -13.53 -18.39
C GLU A 61 4.13 -12.25 -19.13
N TYR A 62 4.56 -11.22 -18.40
CA TYR A 62 4.87 -9.90 -18.98
C TYR A 62 6.27 -9.37 -18.65
N GLY A 63 7.04 -10.06 -17.80
CA GLY A 63 8.31 -9.56 -17.27
C GLY A 63 8.12 -8.36 -16.33
N VAL A 64 9.23 -7.78 -15.89
CA VAL A 64 9.25 -6.58 -15.02
C VAL A 64 9.49 -5.35 -15.89
N SER A 65 8.41 -4.64 -16.22
CA SER A 65 8.43 -3.42 -17.03
C SER A 65 8.47 -2.16 -16.16
N LEU A 66 8.65 -0.98 -16.78
CA LEU A 66 8.48 0.31 -16.10
C LEU A 66 7.09 0.43 -15.45
N GLU A 67 6.04 -0.05 -16.12
CA GLU A 67 4.68 -0.03 -15.56
C GLU A 67 4.59 -0.92 -14.31
N THR A 68 5.34 -2.03 -14.26
CA THR A 68 5.42 -2.88 -13.07
C THR A 68 6.07 -2.12 -11.90
N LEU A 69 7.18 -1.42 -12.17
CA LEU A 69 7.86 -0.60 -11.16
C LEU A 69 6.96 0.52 -10.63
N GLN A 70 6.20 1.18 -11.51
CA GLN A 70 5.24 2.22 -11.13
C GLN A 70 4.10 1.66 -10.29
N ALA A 71 3.55 0.49 -10.66
CA ALA A 71 2.49 -0.16 -9.90
C ALA A 71 2.96 -0.57 -8.48
N VAL A 72 4.18 -1.10 -8.35
CA VAL A 72 4.77 -1.43 -7.05
C VAL A 72 4.98 -0.17 -6.21
N LEU A 73 5.53 0.91 -6.81
CA LEU A 73 5.68 2.19 -6.12
C LEU A 73 4.33 2.76 -5.65
N ASP A 74 3.30 2.70 -6.47
CA ASP A 74 1.97 3.19 -6.12
C ASP A 74 1.36 2.38 -4.99
N ASN A 75 1.56 1.06 -4.97
CA ASN A 75 1.14 0.20 -3.86
C ASN A 75 1.87 0.56 -2.57
N ILE A 76 3.20 0.72 -2.58
CA ILE A 76 3.98 1.15 -1.42
C ILE A 76 3.44 2.48 -0.87
N ARG A 77 3.20 3.46 -1.74
CA ARG A 77 2.66 4.77 -1.35
C ARG A 77 1.25 4.70 -0.79
N GLU A 78 0.42 3.81 -1.32
CA GLU A 78 -0.93 3.60 -0.80
C GLU A 78 -0.91 2.89 0.54
N GLU A 79 -0.04 1.90 0.74
CA GLU A 79 0.19 1.26 2.04
C GLU A 79 0.67 2.28 3.08
N GLU A 80 1.66 3.12 2.73
CA GLU A 80 2.12 4.22 3.59
C GLU A 80 0.98 5.20 3.92
N ARG A 81 0.13 5.53 2.94
CA ARG A 81 -1.02 6.43 3.13
C ARG A 81 -2.06 5.82 4.06
N GLN A 82 -2.33 4.52 3.93
CA GLN A 82 -3.29 3.79 4.78
C GLN A 82 -2.74 3.59 6.20
N ALA A 83 -1.44 3.37 6.34
CA ALA A 83 -0.76 3.24 7.63
C ALA A 83 -0.51 4.58 8.32
N ARG A 84 -0.74 5.72 7.64
CA ARG A 84 -0.45 7.04 8.18
C ARG A 84 -1.37 7.40 9.33
N GLU A 85 -0.82 7.39 10.55
CA GLU A 85 -1.49 7.93 11.72
C GLU A 85 -1.27 9.44 11.86
N VAL A 86 -2.33 10.17 12.23
CA VAL A 86 -2.27 11.61 12.48
C VAL A 86 -2.79 11.89 13.89
N THR A 87 -2.03 12.67 14.66
CA THR A 87 -2.49 13.15 15.98
C THR A 87 -3.33 14.41 15.81
N VAL A 88 -4.53 14.39 16.37
CA VAL A 88 -5.46 15.53 16.39
C VAL A 88 -5.93 15.81 17.81
N PRO A 89 -6.22 17.07 18.19
CA PRO A 89 -6.85 17.37 19.47
C PRO A 89 -8.20 16.65 19.60
N ALA A 90 -8.45 16.02 20.76
CA ALA A 90 -9.68 15.28 21.05
C ALA A 90 -10.94 16.12 20.76
N ALA A 91 -10.96 17.38 21.20
CA ALA A 91 -12.08 18.29 20.96
C ALA A 91 -12.34 18.56 19.47
N ALA A 92 -11.29 18.63 18.64
CA ALA A 92 -11.44 18.81 17.20
C ALA A 92 -12.00 17.53 16.56
N LEU A 93 -11.52 16.36 17.00
CA LEU A 93 -12.02 15.07 16.56
C LEU A 93 -13.49 14.85 16.94
N GLU A 94 -13.91 15.26 18.14
CA GLU A 94 -15.31 15.22 18.58
C GLU A 94 -16.23 16.03 17.65
N ILE A 95 -15.81 17.22 17.25
CA ILE A 95 -16.58 18.06 16.33
C ILE A 95 -16.70 17.37 14.96
N ALA A 96 -15.60 16.82 14.44
CA ALA A 96 -15.61 16.10 13.17
C ALA A 96 -16.52 14.86 13.21
N LEU A 97 -16.41 14.05 14.27
CA LEU A 97 -17.26 12.88 14.48
C LEU A 97 -18.74 13.25 14.59
N ARG A 98 -19.07 14.35 15.27
CA ARG A 98 -20.45 14.84 15.36
C ARG A 98 -21.01 15.16 13.98
N VAL A 99 -20.27 15.90 13.17
CA VAL A 99 -20.68 16.25 11.79
C VAL A 99 -20.87 14.98 10.95
N ALA A 100 -19.94 14.03 11.06
CA ALA A 100 -20.04 12.76 10.34
C ALA A 100 -21.26 11.94 10.77
N TRP A 101 -21.55 11.85 12.06
CA TRP A 101 -22.75 11.18 12.57
C TRP A 101 -24.04 11.87 12.14
N ASP A 102 -24.07 13.20 12.12
CA ASP A 102 -25.24 13.95 11.65
C ASP A 102 -25.49 13.68 10.16
N PHE A 103 -24.44 13.55 9.35
CA PHE A 103 -24.57 13.11 7.96
C PHE A 103 -25.13 11.68 7.85
N MET A 104 -24.65 10.73 8.66
CA MET A 104 -25.18 9.36 8.65
C MET A 104 -26.67 9.32 9.01
N ARG A 105 -27.09 10.06 10.04
CA ARG A 105 -28.51 10.18 10.42
C ARG A 105 -29.35 10.82 9.32
N LEU A 106 -28.81 11.82 8.63
CA LEU A 106 -29.48 12.43 7.48
C LEU A 106 -29.69 11.42 6.36
N LYS A 107 -28.70 10.56 6.08
CA LYS A 107 -28.82 9.49 5.08
C LYS A 107 -29.87 8.46 5.45
N ASP A 108 -29.94 8.05 6.71
CA ASP A 108 -31.00 7.17 7.19
C ASP A 108 -32.38 7.81 7.07
N ALA A 109 -32.51 9.10 7.40
CA ALA A 109 -33.78 9.83 7.25
C ALA A 109 -34.24 9.96 5.79
N GLN A 110 -33.30 10.11 4.84
CA GLN A 110 -33.62 10.30 3.42
C GLN A 110 -33.82 8.99 2.65
N SER A 111 -33.13 7.93 3.05
CA SER A 111 -33.04 6.68 2.27
C SER A 111 -33.57 5.45 3.03
N GLY A 112 -34.16 5.67 4.20
CA GLY A 112 -34.71 4.64 5.06
C GLY A 112 -33.71 4.16 6.10
N GLU A 113 -34.23 3.61 7.20
CA GLU A 113 -33.44 3.15 8.34
C GLU A 113 -32.35 2.14 7.90
N GLY A 114 -31.13 2.37 8.37
CA GLY A 114 -29.95 1.56 8.03
C GLY A 114 -29.39 1.81 6.62
N ALA A 115 -29.86 2.81 5.89
CA ALA A 115 -29.29 3.18 4.61
C ALA A 115 -27.84 3.66 4.73
N ALA A 116 -27.49 4.40 5.77
CA ALA A 116 -26.12 4.86 6.01
C ALA A 116 -25.15 3.66 6.12
N ALA A 117 -25.50 2.66 6.94
CA ALA A 117 -24.69 1.45 7.10
C ALA A 117 -24.60 0.59 5.82
N ARG A 118 -25.64 0.58 4.98
CA ARG A 118 -25.63 -0.15 3.70
C ARG A 118 -24.85 0.56 2.60
N LEU A 119 -24.95 1.88 2.54
CA LEU A 119 -24.33 2.70 1.49
C LEU A 119 -22.88 3.06 1.82
N TYR A 120 -22.55 3.18 3.11
CA TYR A 120 -21.23 3.62 3.61
C TYR A 120 -20.75 2.69 4.73
N PRO A 121 -20.53 1.39 4.46
CA PRO A 121 -20.21 0.40 5.49
C PRO A 121 -18.86 0.67 6.16
N HIS A 122 -17.84 1.06 5.38
CA HIS A 122 -16.49 1.30 5.89
C HIS A 122 -16.42 2.56 6.75
N GLU A 123 -17.08 3.64 6.33
CA GLU A 123 -17.16 4.89 7.07
C GLU A 123 -17.94 4.71 8.37
N THR A 124 -19.06 3.98 8.32
CA THR A 124 -19.85 3.65 9.51
C THR A 124 -19.02 2.86 10.52
N GLN A 125 -18.26 1.85 10.06
CA GLN A 125 -17.37 1.07 10.90
C GLN A 125 -16.25 1.93 11.50
N ALA A 126 -15.61 2.78 10.70
CA ALA A 126 -14.56 3.70 11.15
C ALA A 126 -15.08 4.67 12.22
N LEU A 127 -16.27 5.27 12.01
CA LEU A 127 -16.88 6.17 12.99
C LEU A 127 -17.16 5.46 14.32
N PHE A 128 -17.59 4.20 14.30
CA PHE A 128 -17.77 3.42 15.52
C PHE A 128 -16.44 3.17 16.24
N HIS A 129 -15.40 2.74 15.52
CA HIS A 129 -14.07 2.51 16.11
C HIS A 129 -13.50 3.77 16.75
N VAL A 130 -13.50 4.89 16.03
CA VAL A 130 -12.93 6.15 16.52
C VAL A 130 -13.75 6.70 17.70
N SER A 131 -15.09 6.63 17.63
CA SER A 131 -15.95 7.06 18.74
C SER A 131 -15.74 6.23 20.00
N ALA A 132 -15.53 4.91 19.87
CA ALA A 132 -15.24 4.03 20.99
C ALA A 132 -13.87 4.32 21.62
N ALA A 133 -12.84 4.54 20.79
CA ALA A 133 -11.50 4.88 21.24
C ALA A 133 -11.48 6.19 22.03
N LEU A 134 -12.19 7.21 21.55
CA LEU A 134 -12.28 8.51 22.21
C LEU A 134 -12.99 8.43 23.58
N ARG A 135 -14.07 7.65 23.69
CA ARG A 135 -14.76 7.41 24.98
C ARG A 135 -13.86 6.69 25.99
N ALA A 136 -13.13 5.67 25.54
CA ALA A 136 -12.19 4.94 26.40
C ALA A 136 -11.02 5.81 26.90
N GLN A 137 -10.69 6.91 26.23
CA GLN A 137 -9.72 7.89 26.70
C GLN A 137 -10.30 8.89 27.70
N ALA A 138 -11.60 9.20 27.63
CA ALA A 138 -12.27 10.12 28.54
C ALA A 138 -12.53 9.51 29.93
N ASP A 139 -12.61 8.17 30.02
CA ASP A 139 -12.83 7.42 31.27
C ASP A 139 -11.53 7.13 32.06
N LYS A 140 -10.38 7.66 31.62
CA LYS A 140 -9.07 7.55 32.30
C LYS A 140 -8.67 8.84 32.98
#